data_AF-K2BRV2-F1
#
_entry.id   AF-K2BRV2-F1
#
_cell.length_a   1.000
_cell.length_b   1.000
_cell.length_c   1.000
_cell.angle_alpha   90.00
_cell.angle_beta   90.00
_cell.angle_gamma   90.00
#
_symmetry.space_group_name_H-M   'P 1'
#
loop_
_entity.id
_entity.type
_entity.pdbx_description
1 polymer ?
#
loop_
_entity_poly.entity_id
_entity_poly.type
_entity_poly.pdbx_seq_one_letter_code
_entity_poly.pdbx_strand_id
1 'polypeptide(L)'
;MAKKSKKTEIRENFQIDSGTQKGIISIVVFALALITIFSLFNWAGDFGHIVNVILTSLVGIGRFAIPLFLFIVVYLLLYPSDYEFRPIYSVGLGLMAISVFGLLDVIRTQAGGYIGVGVTFLFRQFASVGVAIVVLLALLVISILIIFNTTLQHLVQYIPARTILGKTLRFVIALFASAKYRIAIAKEQALASVQEESSQPDDWNEEVVGDEDDAEDVEINESAAFSSRRIGNGESNGENSDATSTTKKRLRQMSLMRVPKHHRQIDLPLELLSGNKGKPTSGDIDRNKDIIVHTLKNFGIEVELGPVSVGPTVTQYSFRPASGVKVSQIVSLQNDIALALAAHPIRIEAPIPGKSLVGVEVPNIKAAQVGLRELLESDEFKQRKSRLTLTMGRDVSGKSFTADLGSMPHMLIAGSTGSGKSVCINTVILSLLYQNGPDDLKLILVDPKRVEFSMYNEIPHLLTPVITDVQKTINALQWTVNEMDRRYEVLSNAKNRDIASYNIAHPEATMPYVVFVIDELADL
;
A
#
# COMPACT_ATOMS: atom_id res chain seq x y z
N MET A 1 -57.66 -11.66 -27.20
CA MET A 1 -56.42 -11.96 -26.46
C MET A 1 -55.43 -10.85 -26.80
N ALA A 2 -55.20 -9.79 -26.02
CA ALA A 2 -54.83 -9.67 -24.60
C ALA A 2 -53.30 -9.79 -24.35
N LYS A 3 -52.70 -8.65 -24.00
CA LYS A 3 -51.35 -8.45 -23.40
C LYS A 3 -50.14 -8.77 -24.32
N LYS A 4 -49.01 -8.06 -24.22
CA LYS A 4 -48.52 -7.18 -23.14
C LYS A 4 -47.77 -5.97 -23.72
N SER A 5 -48.14 -4.75 -23.30
CA SER A 5 -47.31 -3.56 -23.49
C SER A 5 -46.02 -3.70 -22.66
N LYS A 6 -44.88 -3.34 -23.25
CA LYS A 6 -43.57 -3.37 -22.60
C LYS A 6 -43.41 -2.09 -21.78
N LYS A 7 -43.95 -2.10 -20.56
CA LYS A 7 -43.88 -0.98 -19.62
C LYS A 7 -42.45 -0.87 -19.09
N THR A 8 -41.71 0.12 -19.58
CA THR A 8 -40.35 0.42 -19.10
C THR A 8 -40.44 0.97 -17.67
N GLU A 9 -40.18 0.14 -16.66
CA GLU A 9 -39.95 0.64 -15.29
C GLU A 9 -38.61 1.37 -15.25
N ILE A 10 -38.67 2.70 -15.39
CA ILE A 10 -37.59 3.57 -14.92
C ILE A 10 -37.66 3.55 -13.40
N ARG A 11 -36.93 2.62 -12.78
CA ARG A 11 -36.58 2.74 -11.36
C ARG A 11 -35.45 3.75 -11.27
N GLU A 12 -35.80 5.00 -11.01
CA GLU A 12 -34.84 6.01 -10.55
C GLU A 12 -34.31 5.56 -9.19
N ASN A 13 -33.18 4.83 -9.21
CA ASN A 13 -32.38 4.62 -8.03
C ASN A 13 -31.80 5.98 -7.61
N PHE A 14 -32.50 6.68 -6.72
CA PHE A 14 -31.94 7.76 -5.92
C PHE A 14 -30.84 7.18 -5.00
N GLN A 15 -29.68 6.88 -5.58
CA GLN A 15 -28.46 6.59 -4.84
C GLN A 15 -27.98 7.91 -4.24
N ILE A 16 -28.50 8.19 -3.04
CA ILE A 16 -27.97 9.23 -2.16
C ILE A 16 -26.48 8.93 -1.95
N ASP A 17 -25.64 9.95 -2.14
CA ASP A 17 -24.21 9.83 -1.89
C ASP A 17 -23.92 9.24 -0.49
N SER A 18 -22.92 8.36 -0.41
CA SER A 18 -22.58 7.63 0.81
C SER A 18 -22.18 8.54 1.97
N GLY A 19 -21.55 9.70 1.69
CA GLY A 19 -21.27 10.73 2.69
C GLY A 19 -22.55 11.41 3.18
N THR A 20 -23.45 11.77 2.25
CA THR A 20 -24.77 12.33 2.57
C THR A 20 -25.60 11.38 3.44
N GLN A 21 -25.61 10.08 3.13
CA GLN A 21 -26.31 9.07 3.93
C GLN A 21 -25.72 8.95 5.36
N LYS A 22 -24.39 8.92 5.51
CA LYS A 22 -23.72 8.96 6.82
C LYS A 22 -24.07 10.22 7.62
N GLY A 23 -24.14 11.38 6.96
CA GLY A 23 -24.54 12.65 7.58
C GLY A 23 -25.97 12.60 8.14
N ILE A 24 -26.94 12.12 7.36
CA ILE A 24 -28.33 11.98 7.79
C ILE A 24 -28.44 11.03 8.99
N ILE A 25 -27.78 9.86 8.94
CA ILE A 25 -27.77 8.90 10.06
C ILE A 25 -27.14 9.52 11.31
N SER A 26 -26.03 10.26 11.17
CA SER A 26 -25.37 10.94 12.30
C SER A 26 -26.29 11.94 12.99
N ILE A 27 -27.05 12.73 12.24
CA ILE A 27 -28.02 13.71 12.77
C ILE A 27 -29.15 12.99 13.52
N VAL A 28 -29.67 11.89 13.00
CA VAL A 28 -30.73 11.09 13.66
C VAL A 28 -30.21 10.47 14.96
N VAL A 29 -29.02 9.87 14.97
CA VAL A 29 -28.43 9.26 16.18
C VAL A 29 -28.10 10.34 17.22
N PHE A 30 -27.65 11.52 16.80
CA PHE A 30 -27.40 12.66 17.69
C PHE A 30 -28.70 13.20 18.33
N ALA A 31 -29.78 13.30 17.55
CA ALA A 31 -31.09 13.67 18.08
C ALA A 31 -31.60 12.64 19.11
N LEU A 32 -31.42 11.35 18.85
CA LEU A 32 -31.73 10.28 19.81
C LEU A 32 -30.88 10.41 21.09
N ALA A 33 -29.58 10.70 20.97
CA ALA A 33 -28.70 10.94 22.13
C ALA A 33 -29.25 12.07 23.02
N LEU A 34 -29.62 13.21 22.44
CA LEU A 34 -30.22 14.33 23.17
C LEU A 34 -31.57 13.98 23.81
N ILE A 35 -32.44 13.25 23.11
CA ILE A 35 -33.72 12.76 23.66
C ILE A 35 -33.46 11.86 24.87
N THR A 36 -32.46 10.97 24.83
CA THR A 36 -32.12 10.13 25.99
C THR A 36 -31.57 10.96 27.17
N ILE A 37 -30.82 12.04 26.94
CA ILE A 37 -30.42 12.97 28.01
C ILE A 37 -31.64 13.65 28.63
N PHE A 38 -32.50 14.29 27.83
CA PHE A 38 -33.67 15.01 28.35
C PHE A 38 -34.69 14.08 29.03
N SER A 39 -34.74 12.81 28.61
CA SER A 39 -35.50 11.74 29.27
C SER A 39 -34.95 11.39 30.66
N LEU A 40 -33.62 11.33 30.85
CA LEU A 40 -33.00 11.05 32.16
C LEU A 40 -33.22 12.16 33.19
N PHE A 41 -33.27 13.42 32.75
CA PHE A 41 -33.52 14.59 33.61
C PHE A 41 -35.01 14.99 33.71
N ASN A 42 -35.93 14.24 33.09
CA ASN A 42 -37.36 14.54 32.99
C ASN A 42 -37.69 15.91 32.33
N TRP A 43 -36.77 16.46 31.53
CA TRP A 43 -36.97 17.73 30.81
C TRP A 43 -37.80 17.58 29.52
N ALA A 44 -37.96 16.35 29.02
CA ALA A 44 -38.75 16.05 27.82
C ALA A 44 -40.24 15.72 28.10
N GLY A 45 -40.77 16.09 29.28
CA GLY A 45 -42.17 15.86 29.66
C GLY A 45 -42.60 14.39 29.66
N ASP A 46 -43.88 14.13 29.43
CA ASP A 46 -44.48 12.77 29.44
C ASP A 46 -43.80 11.81 28.44
N PHE A 47 -43.42 12.32 27.26
CA PHE A 47 -42.64 11.55 26.29
C PHE A 47 -41.27 11.14 26.85
N GLY A 48 -40.58 12.07 27.52
CA GLY A 48 -39.36 11.81 28.26
C GLY A 48 -39.53 10.74 29.34
N HIS A 49 -40.64 10.76 30.09
CA HIS A 49 -40.96 9.73 31.09
C HIS A 49 -41.18 8.35 30.46
N ILE A 50 -41.93 8.26 29.36
CA ILE A 50 -42.15 6.99 28.63
C ILE A 50 -40.81 6.41 28.15
N VAL A 51 -39.95 7.23 27.53
CA VAL A 51 -38.60 6.82 27.10
C VAL A 51 -37.75 6.36 28.30
N ASN A 52 -37.83 7.04 29.44
CA ASN A 52 -37.07 6.69 30.65
C ASN A 52 -37.52 5.34 31.22
N VAL A 53 -38.83 5.09 31.27
CA VAL A 53 -39.39 3.80 31.69
C VAL A 53 -38.92 2.68 30.76
N ILE A 54 -38.99 2.86 29.44
CA ILE A 54 -38.52 1.88 28.45
C ILE A 54 -37.02 1.59 28.63
N LEU A 55 -36.17 2.61 28.73
CA LEU A 55 -34.73 2.45 28.95
C LEU A 55 -34.42 1.75 30.28
N THR A 56 -35.16 2.09 31.34
CA THR A 56 -35.00 1.48 32.66
C THR A 56 -35.42 0.00 32.65
N SER A 57 -36.49 -0.35 31.90
CA SER A 57 -36.90 -1.74 31.73
C SER A 57 -35.89 -2.55 30.91
N LEU A 58 -35.42 -2.02 29.78
CA LEU A 58 -34.51 -2.74 28.89
C LEU A 58 -33.10 -2.90 29.47
N VAL A 59 -32.57 -1.84 30.09
CA VAL A 59 -31.14 -1.68 30.39
C VAL A 59 -30.86 -1.42 31.88
N GLY A 60 -31.89 -1.17 32.70
CA GLY A 60 -31.75 -0.97 34.13
C GLY A 60 -30.92 0.27 34.48
N ILE A 61 -29.90 0.08 35.32
CA ILE A 61 -28.95 1.12 35.73
C ILE A 61 -28.08 1.58 34.55
N GLY A 62 -27.86 0.72 33.54
CA GLY A 62 -27.09 1.06 32.34
C GLY A 62 -27.72 2.16 31.47
N ARG A 63 -28.96 2.60 31.74
CA ARG A 63 -29.62 3.73 31.06
C ARG A 63 -28.78 5.02 31.03
N PHE A 64 -27.93 5.25 32.03
CA PHE A 64 -27.04 6.42 32.09
C PHE A 64 -25.85 6.34 31.11
N ALA A 65 -25.48 5.15 30.63
CA ALA A 65 -24.42 4.95 29.65
C ALA A 65 -24.92 5.10 28.19
N ILE A 66 -26.22 4.95 27.95
CA ILE A 66 -26.83 5.01 26.61
C ILE A 66 -26.56 6.34 25.89
N PRO A 67 -26.70 7.54 26.51
CA PRO A 67 -26.41 8.79 25.81
C PRO A 67 -24.93 8.87 25.39
N LEU A 68 -24.01 8.56 26.30
CA LEU A 68 -22.57 8.57 26.04
C LEU A 68 -22.19 7.64 24.88
N PHE A 69 -22.79 6.45 24.86
CA PHE A 69 -22.62 5.47 23.79
C PHE A 69 -23.13 5.97 22.44
N LEU A 70 -24.31 6.63 22.40
CA LEU A 70 -24.82 7.25 21.18
C LEU A 70 -23.92 8.41 20.70
N PHE A 71 -23.35 9.22 21.59
CA PHE A 71 -22.34 10.22 21.21
C PHE A 71 -21.05 9.60 20.64
N ILE A 72 -20.59 8.46 21.16
CA ILE A 72 -19.46 7.72 20.59
C ILE A 72 -19.79 7.24 19.17
N VAL A 73 -21.00 6.72 18.94
CA VAL A 73 -21.46 6.33 17.59
C VAL A 73 -21.51 7.53 16.64
N VAL A 74 -22.01 8.69 17.07
CA VAL A 74 -22.01 9.92 16.26
C VAL A 74 -20.59 10.39 15.95
N TYR A 75 -19.68 10.37 16.93
CA TYR A 75 -18.28 10.72 16.73
C TYR A 75 -17.60 9.81 15.70
N LEU A 76 -17.84 8.49 15.76
CA LEU A 76 -17.34 7.52 14.80
C LEU A 76 -17.94 7.67 13.39
N LEU A 77 -19.19 8.14 13.28
CA LEU A 77 -19.84 8.40 11.99
C LEU A 77 -19.43 9.74 11.34
N LEU A 78 -19.04 10.74 12.15
CA LEU A 78 -18.66 12.08 11.68
C LEU A 78 -17.17 12.22 11.32
N TYR A 79 -16.29 11.33 11.80
CA TYR A 79 -14.86 11.44 11.50
C TYR A 79 -14.54 10.84 10.11
N PRO A 80 -14.02 11.62 9.15
CA PRO A 80 -13.80 11.16 7.77
C PRO A 80 -12.46 10.44 7.61
N SER A 81 -12.11 9.55 8.53
CA SER A 81 -11.02 8.60 8.33
C SER A 81 -11.48 7.46 7.41
N ASP A 82 -10.53 6.76 6.79
CA ASP A 82 -10.73 5.72 5.76
C ASP A 82 -11.42 4.43 6.25
N TYR A 83 -12.12 4.51 7.38
CA TYR A 83 -12.96 3.46 7.93
C TYR A 83 -14.28 3.41 7.14
N GLU A 84 -14.30 2.55 6.12
CA GLU A 84 -15.54 1.92 5.68
C GLU A 84 -16.32 1.43 6.90
N PHE A 85 -17.62 1.76 7.00
CA PHE A 85 -18.46 1.28 8.09
C PHE A 85 -18.77 -0.21 7.88
N ARG A 86 -17.79 -1.07 8.22
CA ARG A 86 -17.90 -2.51 8.05
C ARG A 86 -18.91 -3.07 9.05
N PRO A 87 -19.82 -3.98 8.64
CA PRO A 87 -20.82 -4.58 9.54
C PRO A 87 -20.25 -5.24 10.80
N ILE A 88 -18.95 -5.57 10.80
CA ILE A 88 -18.26 -6.12 11.97
C ILE A 88 -18.22 -5.15 13.17
N TYR A 89 -18.25 -3.83 12.94
CA TYR A 89 -18.24 -2.85 14.03
C TYR A 89 -19.57 -2.80 14.79
N SER A 90 -20.72 -3.00 14.11
CA SER A 90 -22.02 -3.10 14.79
C SER A 90 -22.16 -4.43 15.56
N VAL A 91 -21.53 -5.51 15.09
CA VAL A 91 -21.41 -6.77 15.85
C VAL A 91 -20.58 -6.58 17.12
N GLY A 92 -19.42 -5.91 17.03
CA GLY A 92 -18.60 -5.57 18.21
C GLY A 92 -19.37 -4.70 19.20
N LEU A 93 -20.07 -3.68 18.73
CA LEU A 93 -20.89 -2.77 19.52
C LEU A 93 -22.05 -3.51 20.25
N GLY A 94 -22.69 -4.47 19.59
CA GLY A 94 -23.70 -5.35 20.20
C GLY A 94 -23.13 -6.30 21.26
N LEU A 95 -21.98 -6.92 20.99
CA LEU A 95 -21.28 -7.77 21.96
C LEU A 95 -20.84 -6.99 23.21
N MET A 96 -20.43 -5.73 23.04
CA MET A 96 -20.08 -4.86 24.18
C MET A 96 -21.29 -4.60 25.07
N ALA A 97 -22.44 -4.27 24.48
CA ALA A 97 -23.69 -4.04 25.22
C ALA A 97 -24.14 -5.29 26.00
N ILE A 98 -24.15 -6.46 25.35
CA ILE A 98 -24.45 -7.76 25.98
C ILE A 98 -23.53 -8.02 27.18
N SER A 99 -22.23 -7.78 27.00
CA SER A 99 -21.20 -8.02 28.03
C SER A 99 -21.36 -7.10 29.23
N VAL A 100 -21.57 -5.80 28.99
CA VAL A 100 -21.74 -4.79 30.06
C VAL A 100 -23.03 -5.03 30.84
N PHE A 101 -24.17 -5.24 30.18
CA PHE A 101 -25.44 -5.41 30.87
C PHE A 101 -25.54 -6.76 31.60
N GLY A 102 -24.93 -7.83 31.05
CA GLY A 102 -24.74 -9.09 31.77
C GLY A 102 -23.87 -8.91 33.03
N LEU A 103 -22.72 -8.24 32.93
CA LEU A 103 -21.86 -7.97 34.09
C LEU A 103 -22.56 -7.17 35.19
N LEU A 104 -23.33 -6.15 34.82
CA LEU A 104 -24.12 -5.36 35.79
C LEU A 104 -25.15 -6.23 36.52
N ASP A 105 -25.90 -7.06 35.79
CA ASP A 105 -26.93 -7.93 36.36
C ASP A 105 -26.36 -9.05 37.25
N VAL A 106 -25.18 -9.57 36.90
CA VAL A 106 -24.45 -10.53 37.74
C VAL A 106 -23.98 -9.90 39.06
N ILE A 107 -23.53 -8.64 39.06
CA ILE A 107 -23.11 -7.91 40.28
C ILE A 107 -24.32 -7.55 41.15
N ARG A 108 -25.42 -7.11 40.52
CA ARG A 108 -26.67 -6.75 41.21
C ARG A 108 -27.85 -7.19 40.35
N THR A 109 -28.63 -8.13 40.85
CA THR A 109 -29.83 -8.63 40.16
C THR A 109 -30.75 -7.50 39.69
N GLN A 110 -31.18 -7.56 38.44
CA GLN A 110 -31.97 -6.58 37.68
C GLN A 110 -31.23 -5.27 37.33
N ALA A 111 -29.96 -5.09 37.67
CA ALA A 111 -29.23 -3.86 37.35
C ALA A 111 -28.94 -3.69 35.85
N GLY A 112 -28.89 -4.77 35.07
CA GLY A 112 -28.76 -4.75 33.61
C GLY A 112 -30.09 -4.72 32.84
N GLY A 113 -31.23 -4.57 33.53
CA GLY A 113 -32.57 -4.65 32.93
C GLY A 113 -32.88 -6.03 32.33
N TYR A 114 -33.91 -6.11 31.48
CA TYR A 114 -34.29 -7.36 30.83
C TYR A 114 -33.17 -7.97 29.98
N ILE A 115 -32.32 -7.15 29.34
CA ILE A 115 -31.17 -7.64 28.56
C ILE A 115 -30.17 -8.33 29.49
N GLY A 116 -29.78 -7.68 30.59
CA GLY A 116 -28.89 -8.27 31.58
C GLY A 116 -29.44 -9.56 32.18
N VAL A 117 -30.70 -9.57 32.60
CA VAL A 117 -31.37 -10.76 33.17
C VAL A 117 -31.39 -11.93 32.17
N GLY A 118 -31.71 -11.67 30.89
CA GLY A 118 -31.71 -12.71 29.86
C GLY A 118 -30.33 -13.31 29.60
N VAL A 119 -29.29 -12.46 29.57
CA VAL A 119 -27.89 -12.87 29.43
C VAL A 119 -27.44 -13.69 30.66
N THR A 120 -27.68 -13.19 31.87
CA THR A 120 -27.36 -13.88 33.12
C THR A 120 -28.08 -15.22 33.23
N PHE A 121 -29.35 -15.30 32.83
CA PHE A 121 -30.13 -16.55 32.83
C PHE A 121 -29.50 -17.59 31.90
N LEU A 122 -29.18 -17.21 30.66
CA LEU A 122 -28.55 -18.10 29.69
C LEU A 122 -27.20 -18.63 30.19
N PHE A 123 -26.35 -17.76 30.75
CA PHE A 123 -25.06 -18.20 31.29
C PHE A 123 -25.19 -19.06 32.55
N ARG A 124 -26.14 -18.77 33.46
CA ARG A 124 -26.37 -19.58 34.68
C ARG A 124 -26.87 -20.99 34.38
N GLN A 125 -27.45 -21.24 33.21
CA GLN A 125 -27.88 -22.59 32.80
C GLN A 125 -26.69 -23.52 32.48
N PHE A 126 -25.54 -22.97 32.09
CA PHE A 126 -24.35 -23.74 31.67
C PHE A 126 -23.11 -23.51 32.54
N ALA A 127 -23.07 -22.45 33.34
CA ALA A 127 -21.88 -22.00 34.05
C ALA A 127 -22.19 -21.48 35.47
N SER A 128 -21.23 -21.65 36.38
CA SER A 128 -21.30 -21.01 37.70
C SER A 128 -21.13 -19.48 37.57
N VAL A 129 -21.59 -18.74 38.57
CA VAL A 129 -21.52 -17.26 38.57
C VAL A 129 -20.09 -16.74 38.32
N GLY A 130 -19.07 -17.39 38.89
CA GLY A 130 -17.67 -17.03 38.66
C GLY A 130 -17.22 -17.22 37.21
N VAL A 131 -17.63 -18.33 36.58
CA VAL A 131 -17.32 -18.60 35.16
C VAL A 131 -18.07 -17.63 34.24
N ALA A 132 -19.33 -17.30 34.54
CA ALA A 132 -20.09 -16.31 33.79
C ALA A 132 -19.42 -14.93 33.78
N ILE A 133 -18.87 -14.47 34.93
CA ILE A 133 -18.11 -13.21 35.01
C ILE A 133 -16.87 -13.25 34.10
N VAL A 134 -16.11 -14.35 34.12
CA VAL A 134 -14.90 -14.51 33.29
C VAL A 134 -15.24 -14.47 31.80
N VAL A 135 -16.31 -15.17 31.38
CA VAL A 135 -16.74 -15.20 29.97
C VAL A 135 -17.25 -13.82 29.51
N LEU A 136 -18.06 -13.14 30.31
CA LEU A 136 -18.55 -11.80 29.96
C LEU A 136 -17.43 -10.76 29.93
N LEU A 137 -16.42 -10.87 30.80
CA LEU A 137 -15.23 -10.00 30.75
C LEU A 137 -14.37 -10.28 29.51
N ALA A 138 -14.22 -11.56 29.11
CA ALA A 138 -13.54 -11.92 27.87
C ALA A 138 -14.28 -11.38 26.63
N LEU A 139 -15.61 -11.51 26.58
CA LEU A 139 -16.44 -10.93 25.50
C LEU A 139 -16.36 -9.41 25.47
N LEU A 140 -16.29 -8.75 26.64
CA LEU A 140 -16.08 -7.31 26.73
C LEU A 140 -14.73 -6.91 26.09
N VAL A 141 -13.64 -7.61 26.41
CA VAL A 141 -12.33 -7.36 25.78
C VAL A 141 -12.37 -7.61 24.27
N ILE A 142 -12.97 -8.71 23.81
CA ILE A 142 -13.12 -9.02 22.38
C ILE A 142 -13.91 -7.91 21.65
N SER A 143 -15.00 -7.43 22.26
CA SER A 143 -15.82 -6.35 21.68
C SER A 143 -15.04 -5.05 21.50
N ILE A 144 -14.21 -4.67 22.49
CA ILE A 144 -13.32 -3.50 22.43
C ILE A 144 -12.30 -3.67 21.29
N LEU A 145 -11.66 -4.84 21.16
CA LEU A 145 -10.69 -5.09 20.09
C LEU A 145 -11.32 -4.97 18.69
N ILE A 146 -12.56 -5.43 18.52
CA ILE A 146 -13.33 -5.31 17.27
C ILE A 146 -13.68 -3.84 16.98
N ILE A 147 -14.23 -3.11 17.97
CA ILE A 147 -14.66 -1.70 17.81
C ILE A 147 -13.49 -0.80 17.43
N PHE A 148 -12.32 -0.99 18.04
CA PHE A 148 -11.13 -0.19 17.78
C PHE A 148 -10.22 -0.75 16.68
N ASN A 149 -10.61 -1.86 16.02
CA ASN A 149 -9.81 -2.62 15.05
C ASN A 149 -8.34 -2.78 15.49
N THR A 150 -8.13 -3.10 16.78
CA THR A 150 -6.82 -2.99 17.42
C THR A 150 -6.35 -4.32 18.00
N THR A 151 -5.04 -4.48 18.16
CA THR A 151 -4.46 -5.66 18.79
C THR A 151 -4.36 -5.48 20.30
N LEU A 152 -4.47 -6.58 21.03
CA LEU A 152 -4.27 -6.63 22.48
C LEU A 152 -2.93 -5.99 22.89
N GLN A 153 -1.89 -6.16 22.07
CA GLN A 153 -0.55 -5.61 22.30
C GLN A 153 -0.51 -4.08 22.29
N HIS A 154 -1.22 -3.40 21.36
CA HIS A 154 -1.31 -1.94 21.36
C HIS A 154 -2.09 -1.41 22.57
N LEU A 155 -3.20 -2.07 22.94
CA LEU A 155 -4.02 -1.66 24.08
C LEU A 155 -3.23 -1.71 25.41
N VAL A 156 -2.31 -2.69 25.56
CA VAL A 156 -1.42 -2.80 26.74
C VAL A 156 -0.31 -1.75 26.80
N GLN A 157 0.06 -1.11 25.69
CA GLN A 157 1.06 -0.04 25.69
C GLN A 157 0.58 1.20 26.45
N TYR A 158 -0.72 1.52 26.37
CA TYR A 158 -1.34 2.63 27.10
C TYR A 158 -1.46 2.37 28.61
N ILE A 159 -1.35 1.11 29.07
CA ILE A 159 -1.36 0.78 30.50
C ILE A 159 0.07 0.92 31.07
N PRO A 160 0.32 1.84 32.00
CA PRO A 160 1.66 2.09 32.51
C PRO A 160 2.24 0.86 33.24
N ALA A 161 3.45 0.47 32.84
CA ALA A 161 4.15 -0.76 33.27
C ALA A 161 4.39 -0.88 34.78
N ARG A 162 4.20 0.21 35.54
CA ARG A 162 4.35 0.25 37.00
C ARG A 162 3.13 -0.31 37.73
N THR A 163 1.96 -0.39 37.09
CA THR A 163 0.74 -0.95 37.69
C THR A 163 0.79 -2.48 37.75
N ILE A 164 0.16 -3.06 38.77
CA ILE A 164 0.04 -4.52 38.93
C ILE A 164 -0.64 -5.14 37.69
N LEU A 165 -1.72 -4.50 37.21
CA LEU A 165 -2.46 -4.88 36.00
C LEU A 165 -1.58 -4.83 34.74
N GLY A 166 -0.74 -3.81 34.58
CA GLY A 166 0.18 -3.70 33.45
C GLY A 166 1.24 -4.81 33.43
N LYS A 167 1.69 -5.27 34.61
CA LYS A 167 2.63 -6.40 34.72
C LYS A 167 1.96 -7.73 34.41
N THR A 168 0.80 -8.01 35.01
CA THR A 168 0.09 -9.29 34.78
C THR A 168 -0.34 -9.45 33.33
N LEU A 169 -0.88 -8.39 32.71
CA LEU A 169 -1.36 -8.47 31.33
C LEU A 169 -0.22 -8.65 30.31
N ARG A 170 0.93 -8.00 30.52
CA ARG A 170 2.14 -8.23 29.70
C ARG A 170 2.71 -9.64 29.88
N PHE A 171 2.71 -10.15 31.13
CA PHE A 171 3.13 -11.52 31.42
C PHE A 171 2.22 -12.54 30.73
N VAL A 172 0.90 -12.36 30.76
CA VAL A 172 -0.07 -13.21 30.07
C VAL A 172 0.12 -13.16 28.55
N ILE A 173 0.33 -11.99 27.95
CA ILE A 173 0.63 -11.88 26.51
C ILE A 173 1.93 -12.59 26.15
N ALA A 174 2.99 -12.45 26.97
CA ALA A 174 4.25 -13.18 26.77
C ALA A 174 4.07 -14.71 26.92
N LEU A 175 3.23 -15.15 27.87
CA LEU A 175 2.86 -16.56 28.03
C LEU A 175 2.19 -17.10 26.75
N PHE A 176 1.19 -16.41 26.20
CA PHE A 176 0.53 -16.81 24.94
C PHE A 176 1.46 -16.71 23.72
N ALA A 177 2.36 -15.74 23.66
CA ALA A 177 3.38 -15.65 22.61
C ALA A 177 4.35 -16.84 22.67
N SER A 178 4.85 -17.19 23.87
CA SER A 178 5.69 -18.37 24.06
C SER A 178 4.94 -19.69 23.81
N ALA A 179 3.63 -19.74 24.07
CA ALA A 179 2.79 -20.89 23.71
C ALA A 179 2.63 -21.04 22.19
N LYS A 180 2.37 -19.94 21.45
CA LYS A 180 2.38 -19.95 19.98
C LYS A 180 3.73 -20.41 19.41
N TYR A 181 4.83 -19.91 19.97
CA TYR A 181 6.18 -20.32 19.57
C TYR A 181 6.45 -21.81 19.84
N ARG A 182 6.02 -22.32 21.00
CA ARG A 182 6.10 -23.76 21.33
C ARG A 182 5.20 -24.63 20.45
N ILE A 183 4.00 -24.17 20.08
CA ILE A 183 3.10 -24.88 19.15
C ILE A 183 3.68 -24.88 17.73
N ALA A 184 4.33 -23.80 17.29
CA ALA A 184 5.03 -23.76 16.01
C ALA A 184 6.19 -24.79 15.96
N ILE A 185 7.05 -24.79 16.99
CA ILE A 185 8.14 -25.77 17.13
C ILE A 185 7.60 -27.20 17.25
N ALA A 186 6.56 -27.44 18.04
CA ALA A 186 5.96 -28.76 18.18
C ALA A 186 5.29 -29.23 16.88
N LYS A 187 4.72 -28.33 16.08
CA LYS A 187 4.19 -28.65 14.74
C LYS A 187 5.31 -28.98 13.76
N GLU A 188 6.43 -28.26 13.81
CA GLU A 188 7.62 -28.51 12.99
C GLU A 188 8.29 -29.85 13.36
N GLN A 189 8.38 -30.17 14.66
CA GLN A 189 8.89 -31.44 15.18
C GLN A 189 7.95 -32.62 14.92
N ALA A 190 6.64 -32.44 15.06
CA ALA A 190 5.66 -33.50 14.74
C ALA A 190 5.60 -33.79 13.24
N LEU A 191 5.82 -32.79 12.37
CA LEU A 191 5.94 -33.00 10.93
C LEU A 191 7.23 -33.73 10.56
N ALA A 192 8.30 -33.55 11.34
CA ALA A 192 9.56 -34.28 11.19
C ALA A 192 9.46 -35.74 11.67
N SER A 193 8.83 -36.01 12.82
CA SER A 193 8.75 -37.37 13.38
C SER A 193 7.89 -38.32 12.55
N VAL A 194 6.83 -37.82 11.87
CA VAL A 194 6.01 -38.62 10.93
C VAL A 194 6.82 -39.10 9.71
N GLN A 195 8.00 -38.53 9.46
CA GLN A 195 8.78 -38.79 8.25
C GLN A 195 10.01 -39.70 8.47
N GLU A 196 10.27 -40.15 9.72
CA GLU A 196 11.37 -41.06 10.05
C GLU A 196 10.92 -42.52 10.31
N GLU A 197 9.65 -42.77 10.66
CA GLU A 197 9.18 -44.08 11.14
C GLU A 197 8.78 -45.09 10.04
N SER A 198 8.74 -44.70 8.77
CA SER A 198 8.30 -45.55 7.63
C SER A 198 9.43 -46.13 6.76
N SER A 199 10.62 -46.33 7.34
CA SER A 199 11.83 -46.81 6.62
C SER A 199 12.25 -48.25 6.98
N GLN A 200 11.32 -49.20 6.96
CA GLN A 200 11.62 -50.64 6.92
C GLN A 200 10.77 -51.32 5.84
N PRO A 201 11.38 -52.02 4.86
CA PRO A 201 10.65 -52.82 3.89
C PRO A 201 10.56 -54.27 4.36
N ASP A 202 9.39 -54.66 4.85
CA ASP A 202 9.03 -56.09 4.92
C ASP A 202 7.98 -56.41 3.85
N ASP A 203 8.22 -57.56 3.22
CA ASP A 203 7.41 -58.25 2.22
C ASP A 203 6.01 -58.60 2.77
N TRP A 204 5.02 -58.74 1.86
CA TRP A 204 3.95 -59.75 1.83
C TRP A 204 2.75 -59.29 0.96
N ASN A 205 2.16 -60.25 0.26
CA ASN A 205 1.15 -60.06 -0.78
C ASN A 205 -0.28 -59.82 -0.26
N GLU A 206 -1.11 -59.33 -1.19
CA GLU A 206 -2.55 -59.56 -1.36
C GLU A 206 -3.41 -60.00 -0.14
N GLU A 207 -4.45 -59.23 0.15
CA GLU A 207 -5.80 -59.82 0.10
C GLU A 207 -6.87 -58.78 -0.27
N VAL A 208 -7.92 -59.24 -0.98
CA VAL A 208 -8.98 -58.43 -1.56
C VAL A 208 -10.26 -58.57 -0.73
N VAL A 209 -10.70 -57.48 -0.11
CA VAL A 209 -12.08 -57.24 0.35
C VAL A 209 -12.28 -55.71 0.25
N GLY A 210 -13.25 -55.12 -0.45
CA GLY A 210 -14.54 -55.66 -0.87
C GLY A 210 -15.63 -55.06 0.02
N ASP A 211 -16.11 -53.87 -0.31
CA ASP A 211 -17.54 -53.54 -0.31
C ASP A 211 -17.77 -52.09 -0.80
N GLU A 212 -18.87 -51.94 -1.53
CA GLU A 212 -19.36 -50.70 -2.16
C GLU A 212 -20.27 -49.95 -1.17
N ASP A 213 -20.37 -48.62 -1.29
CA ASP A 213 -21.63 -47.95 -1.62
C ASP A 213 -21.57 -46.41 -1.46
N ASP A 214 -22.01 -45.74 -2.53
CA ASP A 214 -22.68 -44.45 -2.63
C ASP A 214 -22.15 -43.22 -1.83
N ALA A 215 -21.42 -42.28 -2.45
CA ALA A 215 -21.81 -41.31 -3.50
C ALA A 215 -22.49 -40.01 -2.99
N GLU A 216 -21.80 -38.88 -3.15
CA GLU A 216 -22.30 -37.70 -3.91
C GLU A 216 -21.18 -36.65 -4.10
N ASP A 217 -21.03 -36.16 -5.34
CA ASP A 217 -19.94 -35.28 -5.75
C ASP A 217 -20.19 -33.79 -5.42
N VAL A 218 -19.15 -33.11 -4.93
CA VAL A 218 -19.03 -31.64 -5.05
C VAL A 218 -17.61 -31.27 -5.48
N GLU A 219 -17.39 -31.20 -6.79
CA GLU A 219 -16.16 -30.62 -7.35
C GLU A 219 -16.07 -29.12 -7.07
N ILE A 220 -15.02 -28.68 -6.37
CA ILE A 220 -14.54 -27.29 -6.41
C ILE A 220 -13.20 -27.29 -7.14
N ASN A 221 -13.23 -26.81 -8.38
CA ASN A 221 -12.11 -26.83 -9.31
C ASN A 221 -11.14 -25.66 -9.05
N GLU A 222 -10.11 -25.88 -8.22
CA GLU A 222 -8.98 -24.96 -8.08
C GLU A 222 -7.89 -25.20 -9.15
N SER A 223 -7.88 -24.31 -10.15
CA SER A 223 -6.69 -23.75 -10.82
C SER A 223 -5.40 -24.58 -10.92
N ALA A 224 -5.14 -25.16 -12.11
CA ALA A 224 -3.80 -25.18 -12.71
C ALA A 224 -3.83 -25.46 -14.22
N ALA A 225 -3.68 -24.42 -15.05
CA ALA A 225 -3.49 -24.58 -16.50
C ALA A 225 -2.54 -23.51 -17.06
N PHE A 226 -1.27 -23.53 -16.61
CA PHE A 226 -0.20 -22.80 -17.31
C PHE A 226 0.18 -23.61 -18.56
N SER A 227 -0.23 -23.14 -19.74
CA SER A 227 -0.07 -23.91 -20.97
C SER A 227 1.34 -23.80 -21.54
N SER A 228 1.93 -24.94 -21.91
CA SER A 228 3.11 -25.00 -22.79
C SER A 228 2.82 -26.00 -23.91
N ARG A 229 2.88 -25.52 -25.16
CA ARG A 229 2.40 -26.29 -26.33
C ARG A 229 3.55 -26.84 -27.15
N ARG A 230 3.76 -28.15 -27.04
CA ARG A 230 4.28 -29.12 -28.04
C ARG A 230 5.47 -28.73 -28.96
N ILE A 231 6.61 -29.37 -28.68
CA ILE A 231 7.43 -30.20 -29.62
C ILE A 231 7.99 -31.34 -28.75
N GLY A 232 8.14 -32.61 -29.14
CA GLY A 232 7.80 -33.39 -30.35
C GLY A 232 8.04 -34.89 -30.09
N ASN A 233 7.77 -35.80 -31.05
CA ASN A 233 7.89 -37.26 -30.80
C ASN A 233 9.29 -37.86 -31.06
N GLY A 234 9.63 -38.86 -30.25
CA GLY A 234 10.64 -39.88 -30.48
C GLY A 234 10.51 -41.00 -29.44
N GLU A 235 10.03 -42.18 -29.86
CA GLU A 235 9.83 -43.40 -29.04
C GLU A 235 11.20 -44.12 -28.86
N SER A 236 11.47 -45.08 -27.95
CA SER A 236 10.64 -45.96 -27.11
C SER A 236 11.46 -46.52 -25.91
N ASN A 237 10.77 -47.03 -24.88
CA ASN A 237 11.10 -48.09 -23.89
C ASN A 237 12.54 -48.23 -23.29
N GLY A 238 12.71 -48.46 -21.98
CA GLY A 238 11.75 -48.57 -20.88
C GLY A 238 12.40 -48.97 -19.53
N GLU A 239 11.90 -48.36 -18.46
CA GLU A 239 11.88 -48.82 -17.05
C GLU A 239 13.18 -49.12 -16.25
N ASN A 240 13.15 -49.13 -14.90
CA ASN A 240 12.76 -48.04 -13.96
C ASN A 240 13.27 -48.41 -12.54
N SER A 241 14.07 -47.57 -11.88
CA SER A 241 14.15 -47.43 -10.40
C SER A 241 15.40 -46.65 -9.95
N ASP A 242 15.26 -45.34 -9.72
CA ASP A 242 15.97 -44.66 -8.60
C ASP A 242 15.35 -43.27 -8.31
N ALA A 243 14.03 -43.24 -8.09
CA ALA A 243 13.25 -42.01 -7.98
C ALA A 243 13.49 -41.23 -6.67
N THR A 244 14.06 -41.86 -5.64
CA THR A 244 14.12 -41.34 -4.26
C THR A 244 15.14 -40.21 -4.06
N SER A 245 16.17 -40.10 -4.93
CA SER A 245 17.09 -38.95 -4.90
C SER A 245 16.46 -37.64 -5.43
N THR A 246 15.33 -37.74 -6.14
CA THR A 246 14.78 -36.66 -6.96
C THR A 246 14.01 -35.62 -6.14
N THR A 247 13.33 -36.02 -5.07
CA THR A 247 12.41 -35.15 -4.31
C THR A 247 13.14 -34.22 -3.34
N LYS A 248 14.12 -34.73 -2.59
CA LYS A 248 15.00 -33.91 -1.72
C LYS A 248 15.85 -32.93 -2.55
N LYS A 249 16.13 -33.28 -3.81
CA LYS A 249 16.83 -32.44 -4.81
C LYS A 249 15.90 -31.34 -5.38
N ARG A 250 14.61 -31.62 -5.57
CA ARG A 250 13.59 -30.63 -6.03
C ARG A 250 13.31 -29.51 -5.02
N LEU A 251 13.14 -29.82 -3.73
CA LEU A 251 12.92 -28.77 -2.71
C LEU A 251 14.16 -27.88 -2.52
N ARG A 252 15.37 -28.45 -2.64
CA ARG A 252 16.64 -27.69 -2.70
C ARG A 252 16.87 -26.95 -4.02
N GLN A 253 15.99 -27.12 -5.01
CA GLN A 253 16.01 -26.45 -6.32
C GLN A 253 14.98 -25.32 -6.43
N MET A 254 14.11 -25.16 -5.42
CA MET A 254 13.21 -23.99 -5.26
C MET A 254 13.79 -22.91 -4.33
N SER A 255 14.97 -23.15 -3.74
CA SER A 255 15.81 -22.11 -3.16
C SER A 255 17.05 -21.88 -4.02
N LEU A 256 17.59 -20.65 -3.94
CA LEU A 256 18.57 -20.08 -4.86
C LEU A 256 18.00 -19.79 -6.25
N MET A 257 17.92 -18.50 -6.59
CA MET A 257 18.09 -18.08 -7.99
C MET A 257 19.38 -18.75 -8.49
N ARG A 258 19.26 -19.66 -9.47
CA ARG A 258 20.44 -20.24 -10.12
C ARG A 258 21.19 -19.10 -10.78
N VAL A 259 22.31 -18.71 -10.20
CA VAL A 259 23.25 -17.79 -10.82
C VAL A 259 23.72 -18.45 -12.10
N PRO A 260 23.39 -17.90 -13.29
CA PRO A 260 23.80 -18.53 -14.53
C PRO A 260 25.31 -18.34 -14.68
N LYS A 261 26.01 -19.38 -15.13
CA LYS A 261 27.47 -19.34 -15.34
C LYS A 261 27.93 -18.27 -16.33
N HIS A 262 27.01 -17.71 -17.11
CA HIS A 262 27.21 -16.55 -17.97
C HIS A 262 26.07 -15.57 -17.73
N HIS A 263 26.39 -14.33 -17.33
CA HIS A 263 25.42 -13.24 -17.32
C HIS A 263 24.90 -12.99 -18.72
N ARG A 264 23.58 -13.07 -18.91
CA ARG A 264 22.93 -12.73 -20.18
C ARG A 264 22.96 -11.22 -20.35
N GLN A 265 23.97 -10.71 -21.05
CA GLN A 265 24.00 -9.31 -21.45
C GLN A 265 23.02 -9.12 -22.63
N ILE A 266 21.92 -8.41 -22.38
CA ILE A 266 21.02 -7.95 -23.44
C ILE A 266 21.50 -6.55 -23.83
N ASP A 267 22.27 -6.47 -24.91
CA ASP A 267 22.67 -5.19 -25.49
C ASP A 267 21.52 -4.64 -26.34
N LEU A 268 20.83 -3.62 -25.84
CA LEU A 268 19.70 -2.99 -26.52
C LEU A 268 20.23 -1.87 -27.43
N PRO A 269 20.11 -1.99 -28.77
CA PRO A 269 20.61 -0.95 -29.66
C PRO A 269 19.78 0.33 -29.52
N LEU A 270 20.46 1.46 -29.28
CA LEU A 270 19.83 2.80 -29.17
C LEU A 270 19.05 3.22 -30.43
N GLU A 271 19.24 2.51 -31.54
CA GLU A 271 18.47 2.68 -32.78
C GLU A 271 16.98 2.33 -32.65
N LEU A 272 16.60 1.52 -31.64
CA LEU A 272 15.20 1.27 -31.27
C LEU A 272 14.50 2.54 -30.74
N LEU A 273 15.26 3.58 -30.37
CA LEU A 273 14.74 4.83 -29.85
C LEU A 273 14.82 5.95 -30.89
N SER A 274 13.79 6.78 -30.94
CA SER A 274 13.73 7.94 -31.82
C SER A 274 14.78 9.00 -31.42
N GLY A 275 15.63 9.38 -32.38
CA GLY A 275 16.73 10.34 -32.17
C GLY A 275 16.34 11.82 -32.36
N ASN A 276 15.09 12.18 -32.09
CA ASN A 276 14.55 13.47 -32.51
C ASN A 276 15.00 14.62 -31.59
N LYS A 277 16.10 15.30 -31.97
CA LYS A 277 16.68 16.44 -31.24
C LYS A 277 15.94 17.73 -31.62
N GLY A 278 14.80 17.98 -30.97
CA GLY A 278 14.12 19.26 -31.08
C GLY A 278 15.00 20.41 -30.59
N LYS A 279 15.08 21.51 -31.35
CA LYS A 279 15.71 22.75 -30.87
C LYS A 279 14.64 23.68 -30.29
N PRO A 280 14.81 24.21 -29.07
CA PRO A 280 13.86 25.15 -28.49
C PRO A 280 13.91 26.50 -29.22
N THR A 281 12.86 27.31 -29.07
CA THR A 281 12.84 28.69 -29.56
C THR A 281 12.25 29.59 -28.49
N SER A 282 13.12 30.33 -27.80
CA SER A 282 12.82 31.19 -26.64
C SER A 282 12.03 32.46 -26.95
N GLY A 283 11.91 32.82 -28.23
CA GLY A 283 11.44 34.14 -28.65
C GLY A 283 12.52 35.21 -28.54
N ASP A 284 12.10 36.46 -28.39
CA ASP A 284 12.98 37.63 -28.29
C ASP A 284 13.54 37.76 -26.87
N ILE A 285 14.73 37.19 -26.68
CA ILE A 285 15.41 37.11 -25.38
C ILE A 285 15.71 38.51 -24.83
N ASP A 286 16.14 39.45 -25.65
CA ASP A 286 16.57 40.76 -25.18
C ASP A 286 15.36 41.63 -24.80
N ARG A 287 14.31 41.62 -25.63
CA ARG A 287 13.03 42.24 -25.27
C ARG A 287 12.43 41.67 -23.98
N ASN A 288 12.50 40.36 -23.77
CA ASN A 288 11.98 39.74 -22.56
C ASN A 288 12.79 40.13 -21.30
N LYS A 289 14.12 40.26 -21.39
CA LYS A 289 14.93 40.83 -20.29
C LYS A 289 14.46 42.24 -19.94
N ASP A 290 14.33 43.10 -20.94
CA ASP A 290 13.97 44.51 -20.75
C ASP A 290 12.59 44.66 -20.13
N ILE A 291 11.61 43.85 -20.55
CA ILE A 291 10.27 43.80 -19.94
C ILE A 291 10.36 43.41 -18.46
N ILE A 292 11.10 42.34 -18.10
CA ILE A 292 11.22 41.90 -16.71
C ILE A 292 11.89 42.97 -15.84
N VAL A 293 13.01 43.55 -16.31
CA VAL A 293 13.73 44.62 -15.59
C VAL A 293 12.85 45.86 -15.43
N HIS A 294 12.15 46.28 -16.48
CA HIS A 294 11.30 47.46 -16.40
C HIS A 294 10.09 47.24 -15.47
N THR A 295 9.45 46.07 -15.51
CA THR A 295 8.37 45.71 -14.59
C THR A 295 8.84 45.73 -13.14
N LEU A 296 9.95 45.05 -12.82
CA LEU A 296 10.52 45.06 -11.46
C LEU A 296 10.84 46.49 -10.99
N LYS A 297 11.44 47.31 -11.86
CA LYS A 297 11.74 48.71 -11.57
C LYS A 297 10.49 49.55 -11.29
N ASN A 298 9.38 49.30 -12.00
CA ASN A 298 8.11 50.01 -11.80
C ASN A 298 7.50 49.72 -10.41
N PHE A 299 7.78 48.55 -9.82
CA PHE A 299 7.43 48.21 -8.45
C PHE A 299 8.52 48.60 -7.41
N GLY A 300 9.51 49.41 -7.81
CA GLY A 300 10.58 49.89 -6.94
C GLY A 300 11.65 48.84 -6.62
N ILE A 301 11.75 47.76 -7.40
CA ILE A 301 12.75 46.71 -7.23
C ILE A 301 13.85 46.88 -8.28
N GLU A 302 15.01 47.35 -7.85
CA GLU A 302 16.21 47.40 -8.71
C GLU A 302 16.91 46.04 -8.76
N VAL A 303 17.29 45.62 -9.97
CA VAL A 303 18.00 44.37 -10.24
C VAL A 303 19.10 44.56 -11.28
N GLU A 304 20.21 43.83 -11.13
CA GLU A 304 21.24 43.68 -12.15
C GLU A 304 20.94 42.47 -13.04
N LEU A 305 21.29 42.54 -14.33
CA LEU A 305 21.16 41.42 -15.27
C LEU A 305 22.19 40.33 -14.97
N GLY A 306 21.71 39.08 -14.89
CA GLY A 306 22.51 37.87 -14.84
C GLY A 306 22.48 37.08 -16.15
N PRO A 307 23.02 35.84 -16.17
CA PRO A 307 22.98 34.99 -17.35
C PRO A 307 21.55 34.51 -17.67
N VAL A 308 21.25 34.39 -18.97
CA VAL A 308 20.03 33.75 -19.46
C VAL A 308 20.37 32.35 -19.94
N SER A 309 19.60 31.35 -19.51
CA SER A 309 19.77 29.94 -19.90
C SER A 309 18.55 29.48 -20.68
N VAL A 310 18.76 29.01 -21.91
CA VAL A 310 17.69 28.47 -22.77
C VAL A 310 17.55 26.97 -22.53
N GLY A 311 16.52 26.59 -21.79
CA GLY A 311 16.14 25.19 -21.60
C GLY A 311 15.21 24.67 -22.71
N PRO A 312 14.80 23.39 -22.66
CA PRO A 312 13.96 22.78 -23.68
C PRO A 312 12.54 23.38 -23.71
N THR A 313 11.93 23.56 -22.53
CA THR A 313 10.53 24.02 -22.36
C THR A 313 10.42 25.47 -21.95
N VAL A 314 11.36 25.95 -21.12
CA VAL A 314 11.42 27.31 -20.58
C VAL A 314 12.79 27.94 -20.83
N THR A 315 12.84 29.26 -20.80
CA THR A 315 14.08 30.04 -20.72
C THR A 315 14.14 30.71 -19.36
N GLN A 316 15.23 30.45 -18.61
CA GLN A 316 15.46 31.03 -17.28
C GLN A 316 16.28 32.31 -17.40
N TYR A 317 15.67 33.44 -17.06
CA TYR A 317 16.31 34.76 -17.00
C TYR A 317 16.79 35.00 -15.57
N SER A 318 18.10 35.11 -15.36
CA SER A 318 18.66 35.34 -14.01
C SER A 318 18.87 36.82 -13.73
N PHE A 319 18.61 37.26 -12.50
CA PHE A 319 18.79 38.63 -12.03
C PHE A 319 19.42 38.65 -10.63
N ARG A 320 20.22 39.68 -10.31
CA ARG A 320 20.67 39.94 -8.94
C ARG A 320 19.86 41.08 -8.34
N PRO A 321 19.09 40.88 -7.26
CA PRO A 321 18.39 41.97 -6.60
C PRO A 321 19.37 42.88 -5.84
N ALA A 322 19.05 44.18 -5.80
CA ALA A 322 19.79 45.15 -5.00
C ALA A 322 19.76 44.81 -3.48
N SER A 323 20.76 45.29 -2.75
CA SER A 323 20.85 45.05 -1.30
C SER A 323 19.62 45.61 -0.56
N GLY A 324 19.04 44.81 0.33
CA GLY A 324 17.85 45.18 1.12
C GLY A 324 16.50 44.82 0.49
N VAL A 325 16.46 44.44 -0.80
CA VAL A 325 15.24 43.91 -1.44
C VAL A 325 14.88 42.55 -0.82
N LYS A 326 13.63 42.38 -0.37
CA LYS A 326 13.17 41.08 0.15
C LYS A 326 12.80 40.16 -1.01
N VAL A 327 13.34 38.94 -1.01
CA VAL A 327 13.02 37.91 -2.01
C VAL A 327 11.52 37.70 -2.19
N SER A 328 10.74 37.76 -1.10
CA SER A 328 9.28 37.63 -1.14
C SER A 328 8.57 38.69 -2.00
N GLN A 329 9.13 39.90 -2.11
CA GLN A 329 8.56 40.97 -2.95
C GLN A 329 8.68 40.64 -4.44
N ILE A 330 9.77 39.97 -4.84
CA ILE A 330 9.97 39.54 -6.23
C ILE A 330 9.03 38.39 -6.56
N VAL A 331 8.95 37.40 -5.66
CA VAL A 331 8.05 36.23 -5.83
C VAL A 331 6.58 36.66 -5.91
N SER A 332 6.15 37.69 -5.16
CA SER A 332 4.76 38.19 -5.25
C SER A 332 4.40 38.83 -6.59
N LEU A 333 5.38 39.27 -7.40
CA LEU A 333 5.15 39.90 -8.71
C LEU A 333 5.07 38.90 -9.86
N GLN A 334 4.96 37.60 -9.59
CA GLN A 334 4.88 36.56 -10.62
C GLN A 334 3.73 36.80 -11.62
N ASN A 335 2.58 37.28 -11.15
CA ASN A 335 1.42 37.55 -11.99
C ASN A 335 1.61 38.84 -12.83
N ASP A 336 2.20 39.89 -12.25
CA ASP A 336 2.49 41.15 -12.95
C ASP A 336 3.55 40.95 -14.05
N ILE A 337 4.56 40.12 -13.79
CA ILE A 337 5.58 39.73 -14.77
C ILE A 337 4.97 38.86 -15.87
N ALA A 338 4.08 37.92 -15.53
CA ALA A 338 3.33 37.12 -16.52
C ALA A 338 2.45 37.99 -17.42
N LEU A 339 1.77 39.00 -16.84
CA LEU A 339 0.97 39.96 -17.59
C LEU A 339 1.83 40.81 -18.53
N ALA A 340 2.96 41.35 -18.04
CA ALA A 340 3.85 42.20 -18.82
C ALA A 340 4.53 41.47 -19.98
N LEU A 341 4.87 40.19 -19.80
CA LEU A 341 5.43 39.31 -20.85
C LEU A 341 4.37 38.69 -21.77
N ALA A 342 3.08 38.84 -21.46
CA ALA A 342 1.98 38.11 -22.09
C ALA A 342 2.21 36.58 -22.14
N ALA A 343 2.83 36.02 -21.09
CA ALA A 343 3.24 34.62 -21.02
C ALA A 343 2.75 33.99 -19.70
N HIS A 344 2.08 32.84 -19.80
CA HIS A 344 1.59 32.09 -18.64
C HIS A 344 1.62 30.58 -18.93
N PRO A 345 2.02 29.72 -17.96
CA PRO A 345 2.50 30.06 -16.62
C PRO A 345 3.96 30.56 -16.63
N ILE A 346 4.33 31.36 -15.62
CA ILE A 346 5.71 31.74 -15.29
C ILE A 346 6.02 31.22 -13.88
N ARG A 347 7.28 30.82 -13.65
CA ARG A 347 7.80 30.46 -12.31
C ARG A 347 8.92 31.40 -11.91
N ILE A 348 8.91 31.87 -10.65
CA ILE A 348 10.05 32.59 -10.06
C ILE A 348 10.80 31.66 -9.10
N GLU A 349 12.07 31.41 -9.37
CA GLU A 349 13.00 30.63 -8.54
C GLU A 349 13.91 31.59 -7.76
N ALA A 350 13.72 31.65 -6.43
CA ALA A 350 14.42 32.64 -5.61
C ALA A 350 14.81 32.09 -4.21
N PRO A 351 16.11 32.00 -3.87
CA PRO A 351 17.27 32.11 -4.76
C PRO A 351 17.43 30.87 -5.66
N ILE A 352 18.15 31.02 -6.78
CA ILE A 352 18.62 29.87 -7.58
C ILE A 352 19.61 29.06 -6.73
N PRO A 353 19.45 27.73 -6.59
CA PRO A 353 20.34 26.90 -5.78
C PRO A 353 21.83 27.11 -6.09
N GLY A 354 22.61 27.41 -5.05
CA GLY A 354 24.06 27.66 -5.16
C GLY A 354 24.45 29.00 -5.81
N LYS A 355 23.51 29.92 -6.09
CA LYS A 355 23.78 31.22 -6.70
C LYS A 355 23.05 32.36 -5.96
N SER A 356 23.70 33.52 -5.82
CA SER A 356 23.07 34.75 -5.32
C SER A 356 22.27 35.47 -6.41
N LEU A 357 21.32 34.75 -7.02
CA LEU A 357 20.51 35.20 -8.16
C LEU A 357 19.05 34.74 -7.98
N VAL A 358 18.13 35.43 -8.65
CA VAL A 358 16.72 35.05 -8.82
C VAL A 358 16.49 34.70 -10.28
N GLY A 359 15.85 33.57 -10.56
CA GLY A 359 15.49 33.12 -11.90
C GLY A 359 14.01 33.39 -12.19
N VAL A 360 13.71 33.96 -13.35
CA VAL A 360 12.35 34.01 -13.91
C VAL A 360 12.30 33.04 -15.09
N GLU A 361 11.49 32.00 -14.98
CA GLU A 361 11.29 30.99 -16.02
C GLU A 361 10.09 31.36 -16.90
N VAL A 362 10.37 31.68 -18.16
CA VAL A 362 9.36 32.04 -19.16
C VAL A 362 9.23 30.90 -20.17
N PRO A 363 8.01 30.46 -20.53
CA PRO A 363 7.83 29.39 -21.51
C PRO A 363 8.37 29.78 -22.88
N ASN A 364 9.00 28.83 -23.56
CA ASN A 364 9.50 29.00 -24.93
C ASN A 364 8.33 29.07 -25.93
N ILE A 365 8.45 29.90 -26.98
CA ILE A 365 7.48 29.94 -28.10
C ILE A 365 7.35 28.55 -28.75
N LYS A 366 8.46 27.83 -28.86
CA LYS A 366 8.48 26.43 -29.27
C LYS A 366 9.30 25.62 -28.29
N ALA A 367 8.63 24.74 -27.56
CA ALA A 367 9.29 23.75 -26.70
C ALA A 367 9.99 22.67 -27.53
N ALA A 368 11.16 22.24 -27.07
CA ALA A 368 11.84 21.04 -27.57
C ALA A 368 11.35 19.81 -26.80
N GLN A 369 11.05 18.73 -27.53
CA GLN A 369 10.88 17.41 -26.93
C GLN A 369 12.24 16.86 -26.48
N VAL A 370 12.29 16.32 -25.26
CA VAL A 370 13.47 15.63 -24.71
C VAL A 370 13.26 14.13 -24.95
N GLY A 371 14.09 13.53 -25.80
CA GLY A 371 13.97 12.13 -26.18
C GLY A 371 14.80 11.21 -25.29
N LEU A 372 14.31 10.00 -24.96
CA LEU A 372 15.08 9.05 -24.15
C LEU A 372 16.46 8.74 -24.74
N ARG A 373 16.55 8.61 -26.08
CA ARG A 373 17.81 8.33 -26.77
C ARG A 373 18.91 9.33 -26.44
N GLU A 374 18.61 10.63 -26.45
CA GLU A 374 19.62 11.65 -26.19
C GLU A 374 20.05 11.71 -24.71
N LEU A 375 19.20 11.23 -23.80
CA LEU A 375 19.55 11.07 -22.39
C LEU A 375 20.49 9.87 -22.19
N LEU A 376 20.22 8.74 -22.84
CA LEU A 376 21.10 7.57 -22.81
C LEU A 376 22.43 7.80 -23.58
N GLU A 377 22.41 8.64 -24.62
CA GLU A 377 23.60 9.10 -25.34
C GLU A 377 24.45 10.12 -24.55
N SER A 378 23.95 10.67 -23.42
CA SER A 378 24.65 11.69 -22.64
C SER A 378 25.91 11.16 -21.95
N ASP A 379 26.88 12.05 -21.68
CA ASP A 379 28.09 11.69 -20.96
C ASP A 379 27.78 11.32 -19.50
N GLU A 380 26.80 11.99 -18.87
CA GLU A 380 26.30 11.66 -17.54
C GLU A 380 25.83 10.21 -17.45
N PHE A 381 25.06 9.73 -18.44
CA PHE A 381 24.59 8.35 -18.45
C PHE A 381 25.70 7.37 -18.90
N LYS A 382 26.51 7.71 -19.92
CA LYS A 382 27.61 6.84 -20.37
C LYS A 382 28.67 6.59 -19.29
N GLN A 383 28.96 7.59 -18.47
CA GLN A 383 29.97 7.51 -17.39
C GLN A 383 29.38 7.09 -16.03
N ARG A 384 28.13 6.61 -16.02
CA ARG A 384 27.46 6.11 -14.80
C ARG A 384 28.26 4.99 -14.12
N LYS A 385 28.30 5.03 -12.79
CA LYS A 385 28.96 4.00 -11.96
C LYS A 385 27.98 3.00 -11.33
N SER A 386 26.72 3.41 -11.17
CA SER A 386 25.66 2.57 -10.62
C SER A 386 24.94 1.80 -11.72
N ARG A 387 24.51 0.58 -11.39
CA ARG A 387 23.61 -0.25 -12.21
C ARG A 387 22.14 0.14 -12.04
N LEU A 388 21.85 1.12 -11.18
CA LEU A 388 20.51 1.62 -10.88
C LEU A 388 20.34 3.11 -11.23
N THR A 389 21.15 3.63 -12.16
CA THR A 389 21.02 4.99 -12.68
C THR A 389 19.77 5.13 -13.55
N LEU A 390 19.02 6.22 -13.34
CA LEU A 390 17.78 6.57 -14.03
C LEU A 390 18.01 7.85 -14.84
N THR A 391 17.59 7.92 -16.10
CA THR A 391 17.52 9.18 -16.83
C THR A 391 16.23 9.91 -16.45
N MET A 392 16.32 11.15 -15.98
CA MET A 392 15.17 11.90 -15.49
C MET A 392 14.67 12.96 -16.48
N GLY A 393 15.54 13.43 -17.39
CA GLY A 393 15.22 14.46 -18.38
C GLY A 393 16.37 15.44 -18.57
N ARG A 394 16.04 16.68 -18.94
CA ARG A 394 16.96 17.82 -18.97
C ARG A 394 16.50 18.89 -17.98
N ASP A 395 17.44 19.62 -17.39
CA ASP A 395 17.16 20.75 -16.52
C ASP A 395 16.78 22.03 -17.30
N VAL A 396 16.51 23.12 -16.58
CA VAL A 396 16.18 24.45 -17.15
C VAL A 396 17.32 25.10 -17.94
N SER A 397 18.55 24.57 -17.85
CA SER A 397 19.69 24.96 -18.68
C SER A 397 19.91 24.05 -19.89
N GLY A 398 19.09 23.00 -20.03
CA GLY A 398 19.20 22.00 -21.08
C GLY A 398 20.19 20.87 -20.78
N LYS A 399 20.84 20.85 -19.61
CA LYS A 399 21.78 19.79 -19.23
C LYS A 399 21.02 18.50 -18.91
N SER A 400 21.54 17.36 -19.36
CA SER A 400 20.97 16.04 -19.01
C SER A 400 21.07 15.79 -17.50
N PHE A 401 19.97 15.30 -16.91
CA PHE A 401 19.88 14.99 -15.49
C PHE A 401 19.62 13.50 -15.28
N THR A 402 20.44 12.88 -14.42
CA THR A 402 20.38 11.46 -14.05
C THR A 402 20.34 11.31 -12.54
N ALA A 403 19.52 10.38 -12.05
CA ALA A 403 19.40 10.00 -10.65
C ALA A 403 19.99 8.59 -10.43
N ASP A 404 20.32 8.21 -9.20
CA ASP A 404 20.71 6.84 -8.86
C ASP A 404 19.78 6.27 -7.79
N LEU A 405 18.94 5.30 -8.17
CA LEU A 405 18.01 4.62 -7.26
C LEU A 405 18.74 3.81 -6.17
N GLY A 406 20.02 3.45 -6.36
CA GLY A 406 20.83 2.87 -5.30
C GLY A 406 21.11 3.85 -4.14
N SER A 407 21.21 5.14 -4.46
CA SER A 407 21.39 6.23 -3.48
C SER A 407 20.07 6.76 -2.91
N MET A 408 18.98 6.60 -3.65
CA MET A 408 17.61 6.96 -3.30
C MET A 408 16.76 5.67 -3.29
N PRO A 409 16.89 4.82 -2.24
CA PRO A 409 16.49 3.41 -2.28
C PRO A 409 15.02 3.15 -2.61
N HIS A 410 14.17 4.16 -2.39
CA HIS A 410 12.77 4.17 -2.80
C HIS A 410 12.44 5.51 -3.45
N MET A 411 11.55 5.48 -4.45
CA MET A 411 11.13 6.65 -5.23
C MET A 411 9.61 6.70 -5.29
N LEU A 412 9.04 7.88 -5.05
CA LEU A 412 7.61 8.16 -5.23
C LEU A 412 7.43 9.03 -6.48
N ILE A 413 6.52 8.64 -7.37
CA ILE A 413 6.16 9.41 -8.57
C ILE A 413 4.69 9.79 -8.44
N ALA A 414 4.39 11.09 -8.50
CA ALA A 414 3.04 11.63 -8.41
C ALA A 414 2.80 12.65 -9.53
N GLY A 415 1.59 12.66 -10.07
CA GLY A 415 1.17 13.59 -11.13
C GLY A 415 -0.26 13.32 -11.56
N SER A 416 -0.97 14.36 -11.99
CA SER A 416 -2.33 14.24 -12.53
C SER A 416 -2.36 13.57 -13.90
N THR A 417 -3.53 13.13 -14.36
CA THR A 417 -3.73 12.61 -15.72
C THR A 417 -3.21 13.60 -16.76
N GLY A 418 -2.38 13.13 -17.69
CA GLY A 418 -1.75 13.97 -18.73
C GLY A 418 -0.49 14.74 -18.29
N SER A 419 -0.11 14.72 -17.01
CA SER A 419 1.14 15.36 -16.53
C SER A 419 2.43 14.65 -16.96
N GLY A 420 2.33 13.40 -17.43
CA GLY A 420 3.47 12.58 -17.84
C GLY A 420 3.88 11.46 -16.88
N LYS A 421 3.12 11.18 -15.81
CA LYS A 421 3.38 10.06 -14.86
C LYS A 421 3.80 8.77 -15.58
N SER A 422 2.94 8.27 -16.47
CA SER A 422 3.13 7.09 -17.31
C SER A 422 4.43 7.12 -18.12
N VAL A 423 4.73 8.25 -18.77
CA VAL A 423 5.94 8.43 -19.60
C VAL A 423 7.20 8.42 -18.72
N CYS A 424 7.14 9.02 -17.54
CA CYS A 424 8.22 9.02 -16.55
C CYS A 424 8.51 7.61 -16.02
N ILE A 425 7.48 6.85 -15.64
CA ILE A 425 7.62 5.46 -15.18
C ILE A 425 8.25 4.58 -16.27
N ASN A 426 7.76 4.68 -17.51
CA ASN A 426 8.34 3.96 -18.64
C ASN A 426 9.80 4.36 -18.92
N THR A 427 10.12 5.65 -18.79
CA THR A 427 11.50 6.17 -18.90
C THR A 427 12.42 5.60 -17.80
N VAL A 428 11.92 5.47 -16.56
CA VAL A 428 12.63 4.84 -15.43
C VAL A 428 12.89 3.36 -15.71
N ILE A 429 11.87 2.60 -16.12
CA ILE A 429 12.02 1.16 -16.46
C ILE A 429 13.01 0.98 -17.61
N LEU A 430 12.88 1.74 -18.69
CA LEU A 430 13.80 1.65 -19.83
C LEU A 430 15.24 2.03 -19.45
N SER A 431 15.45 3.04 -18.59
CA SER A 431 16.80 3.37 -18.07
C SER A 431 17.47 2.15 -17.41
N LEU A 432 16.69 1.39 -16.64
CA LEU A 432 17.16 0.18 -15.97
C LEU A 432 17.42 -0.98 -16.95
N LEU A 433 16.59 -1.13 -17.99
CA LEU A 433 16.75 -2.17 -19.01
C LEU A 433 17.95 -1.91 -19.94
N TYR A 434 18.21 -0.65 -20.32
CA TYR A 434 19.36 -0.25 -21.15
C TYR A 434 20.74 -0.36 -20.44
N GLN A 435 20.78 -0.81 -19.19
CA GLN A 435 22.04 -0.97 -18.44
C GLN A 435 22.21 -2.31 -17.70
N ASN A 436 21.21 -3.20 -17.71
CA ASN A 436 21.25 -4.45 -16.95
C ASN A 436 20.74 -5.64 -17.78
N GLY A 437 21.48 -6.74 -17.72
CA GLY A 437 20.94 -8.05 -18.11
C GLY A 437 19.87 -8.54 -17.13
N PRO A 438 19.01 -9.49 -17.52
CA PRO A 438 18.02 -10.12 -16.65
C PRO A 438 18.62 -10.92 -15.48
N ASP A 439 19.94 -11.08 -15.44
CA ASP A 439 20.68 -11.74 -14.36
C ASP A 439 21.31 -10.73 -13.38
N ASP A 440 21.35 -9.44 -13.74
CA ASP A 440 21.79 -8.33 -12.90
C ASP A 440 20.60 -7.55 -12.29
N LEU A 441 19.46 -7.54 -12.99
CA LEU A 441 18.24 -6.83 -12.61
C LEU A 441 17.01 -7.73 -12.75
N LYS A 442 16.17 -7.68 -11.73
CA LYS A 442 14.84 -8.27 -11.68
C LYS A 442 13.77 -7.22 -11.39
N LEU A 443 12.62 -7.38 -12.03
CA LEU A 443 11.47 -6.48 -11.94
C LEU A 443 10.26 -7.22 -11.37
N ILE A 444 9.51 -6.53 -10.51
CA ILE A 444 8.13 -6.87 -10.15
C ILE A 444 7.29 -5.65 -10.52
N LEU A 445 6.32 -5.82 -11.41
CA LEU A 445 5.48 -4.75 -11.92
C LEU A 445 4.03 -4.97 -11.49
N VAL A 446 3.42 -3.94 -10.89
CA VAL A 446 2.02 -3.93 -10.44
C VAL A 446 1.24 -2.87 -11.20
N ASP A 447 0.22 -3.33 -11.93
CA ASP A 447 -0.67 -2.53 -12.77
C ASP A 447 -2.12 -2.99 -12.53
N PRO A 448 -2.82 -2.40 -11.54
CA PRO A 448 -4.20 -2.77 -11.23
C PRO A 448 -5.18 -2.40 -12.36
N LYS A 449 -4.84 -1.38 -13.16
CA LYS A 449 -5.67 -0.86 -14.27
C LYS A 449 -5.44 -1.59 -15.60
N ARG A 450 -4.34 -2.35 -15.71
CA ARG A 450 -3.88 -3.09 -16.90
C ARG A 450 -3.48 -2.21 -18.10
N VAL A 451 -3.22 -0.93 -17.88
CA VAL A 451 -2.97 0.06 -18.93
C VAL A 451 -1.49 0.23 -19.23
N GLU A 452 -0.65 0.28 -18.19
CA GLU A 452 0.72 0.80 -18.27
C GLU A 452 1.76 -0.31 -18.45
N PHE A 453 1.62 -1.43 -17.73
CA PHE A 453 2.64 -2.48 -17.70
C PHE A 453 2.32 -3.72 -18.51
N SER A 454 1.10 -3.86 -19.03
CA SER A 454 0.69 -5.01 -19.87
C SER A 454 1.68 -5.31 -21.02
N MET A 455 2.34 -4.29 -21.58
CA MET A 455 3.35 -4.43 -22.64
C MET A 455 4.73 -4.97 -22.19
N TYR A 456 5.03 -4.99 -20.89
CA TYR A 456 6.27 -5.56 -20.33
C TYR A 456 6.16 -7.05 -20.01
N ASN A 457 5.01 -7.69 -20.21
CA ASN A 457 4.94 -9.14 -20.09
C ASN A 457 5.96 -9.82 -21.03
N GLU A 458 6.39 -11.02 -20.65
CA GLU A 458 7.39 -11.84 -21.37
C GLU A 458 8.85 -11.34 -21.35
N ILE A 459 9.16 -10.13 -20.85
CA ILE A 459 10.58 -9.72 -20.70
C ILE A 459 11.31 -10.60 -19.66
N PRO A 460 12.58 -11.00 -19.88
CA PRO A 460 13.29 -11.95 -19.02
C PRO A 460 13.69 -11.38 -17.65
N HIS A 461 13.55 -10.06 -17.46
CA HIS A 461 13.77 -9.36 -16.20
C HIS A 461 12.62 -9.57 -15.20
N LEU A 462 11.41 -9.93 -15.64
CA LEU A 462 10.29 -10.15 -14.72
C LEU A 462 10.51 -11.39 -13.83
N LEU A 463 10.19 -11.27 -12.53
CA LEU A 463 10.10 -12.40 -11.60
C LEU A 463 8.75 -13.11 -11.63
N THR A 464 7.71 -12.39 -12.07
CA THR A 464 6.33 -12.83 -12.18
C THR A 464 5.69 -12.08 -13.35
N PRO A 465 4.68 -12.63 -14.04
CA PRO A 465 3.78 -11.84 -14.88
C PRO A 465 3.27 -10.60 -14.14
N VAL A 466 2.95 -9.55 -14.91
CA VAL A 466 2.47 -8.26 -14.36
C VAL A 466 1.28 -8.50 -13.44
N ILE A 467 1.39 -7.99 -12.21
CA ILE A 467 0.39 -8.23 -11.17
C ILE A 467 -0.74 -7.22 -11.34
N THR A 468 -1.97 -7.71 -11.49
CA THR A 468 -3.18 -6.89 -11.64
C THR A 468 -4.16 -7.08 -10.48
N ASP A 469 -3.73 -7.72 -9.40
CA ASP A 469 -4.58 -8.15 -8.28
C ASP A 469 -3.95 -7.73 -6.96
N VAL A 470 -4.78 -7.18 -6.06
CA VAL A 470 -4.33 -6.60 -4.79
C VAL A 470 -3.75 -7.67 -3.87
N GLN A 471 -4.39 -8.85 -3.78
CA GLN A 471 -3.91 -9.92 -2.91
C GLN A 471 -2.58 -10.51 -3.40
N LYS A 472 -2.41 -10.69 -4.71
CA LYS A 472 -1.11 -11.05 -5.31
C LYS A 472 -0.05 -9.98 -5.09
N THR A 473 -0.42 -8.70 -5.05
CA THR A 473 0.51 -7.60 -4.74
C THR A 473 1.00 -7.68 -3.30
N ILE A 474 0.10 -7.91 -2.34
CA ILE A 474 0.46 -8.15 -0.92
C ILE A 474 1.42 -9.34 -0.80
N ASN A 475 1.12 -10.44 -1.48
CA ASN A 475 1.97 -11.64 -1.47
C ASN A 475 3.36 -11.37 -2.09
N ALA A 476 3.45 -10.56 -3.15
CA ALA A 476 4.71 -10.17 -3.76
C ALA A 476 5.53 -9.22 -2.87
N LEU A 477 4.89 -8.30 -2.14
CA LEU A 477 5.54 -7.47 -1.13
C LEU A 477 6.09 -8.32 0.02
N GLN A 478 5.30 -9.27 0.54
CA GLN A 478 5.78 -10.24 1.54
C GLN A 478 6.97 -11.06 1.03
N TRP A 479 6.96 -11.48 -0.25
CA TRP A 479 8.10 -12.13 -0.87
C TRP A 479 9.35 -11.24 -0.90
N THR A 480 9.22 -9.94 -1.19
CA THR A 480 10.38 -9.02 -1.14
C THR A 480 10.96 -8.83 0.25
N VAL A 481 10.13 -8.86 1.30
CA VAL A 481 10.61 -8.84 2.70
C VAL A 481 11.40 -10.11 3.02
N ASN A 482 10.86 -11.29 2.66
CA ASN A 482 11.55 -12.56 2.90
C ASN A 482 12.86 -12.69 2.10
N GLU A 483 12.91 -12.19 0.86
CA GLU A 483 14.15 -12.13 0.06
C GLU A 483 15.14 -11.09 0.61
N MET A 484 14.67 -10.00 1.23
CA MET A 484 15.54 -9.04 1.94
C MET A 484 16.20 -9.70 3.17
N ASP A 485 15.43 -10.40 4.01
CA ASP A 485 15.96 -11.09 5.19
C ASP A 485 16.97 -12.18 4.81
N ARG A 486 16.63 -12.99 3.80
CA ARG A 486 17.54 -13.97 3.18
C ARG A 486 18.83 -13.33 2.65
N ARG A 487 18.75 -12.13 2.06
CA ARG A 487 19.93 -11.38 1.61
C ARG A 487 20.78 -10.92 2.80
N TYR A 488 20.18 -10.44 3.89
CA TYR A 488 20.94 -10.08 5.08
C TYR A 488 21.72 -11.26 5.67
N GLU A 489 21.15 -12.47 5.69
CA GLU A 489 21.88 -13.68 6.10
C GLU A 489 23.07 -13.97 5.18
N VAL A 490 22.88 -13.94 3.86
CA VAL A 490 23.94 -14.17 2.87
C VAL A 490 25.05 -13.13 2.99
N LEU A 491 24.70 -11.85 3.09
CA LEU A 491 25.66 -10.74 3.23
C LEU A 491 26.44 -10.84 4.54
N SER A 492 25.77 -11.16 5.66
CA SER A 492 26.39 -11.34 6.98
C SER A 492 27.39 -12.50 6.98
N ASN A 493 26.99 -13.66 6.45
CA ASN A 493 27.86 -14.84 6.33
C ASN A 493 29.09 -14.58 5.43
N ALA A 494 28.92 -13.81 4.36
CA ALA A 494 30.00 -13.39 3.46
C ALA A 494 30.82 -12.17 3.98
N LYS A 495 30.41 -11.55 5.10
CA LYS A 495 30.97 -10.32 5.67
C LYS A 495 30.95 -9.11 4.72
N ASN A 496 30.00 -9.08 3.80
CA ASN A 496 29.74 -7.93 2.92
C ASN A 496 28.70 -6.99 3.55
N ARG A 497 28.85 -5.68 3.33
CA ARG A 497 27.91 -4.67 3.88
C ARG A 497 26.69 -4.44 3.01
N ASP A 498 26.80 -4.74 1.73
CA ASP A 498 25.80 -4.43 0.70
C ASP A 498 25.94 -5.39 -0.49
N ILE A 499 24.94 -5.38 -1.37
CA ILE A 499 24.89 -6.22 -2.56
C ILE A 499 25.99 -5.91 -3.58
N ALA A 500 26.48 -4.67 -3.64
CA ALA A 500 27.51 -4.27 -4.59
C ALA A 500 28.87 -4.89 -4.22
N SER A 501 29.28 -4.74 -2.96
CA SER A 501 30.49 -5.35 -2.42
C SER A 501 30.42 -6.88 -2.43
N TYR A 502 29.24 -7.47 -2.20
CA TYR A 502 29.02 -8.91 -2.33
C TYR A 502 29.21 -9.40 -3.78
N ASN A 503 28.59 -8.74 -4.76
CA ASN A 503 28.68 -9.12 -6.17
C ASN A 503 30.11 -8.97 -6.72
N ILE A 504 30.88 -7.98 -6.25
CA ILE A 504 32.30 -7.84 -6.58
C ILE A 504 33.14 -8.97 -5.99
N ALA A 505 32.86 -9.38 -4.75
CA ALA A 505 33.59 -10.46 -4.08
C ALA A 505 33.19 -11.87 -4.58
N HIS A 506 31.99 -12.04 -5.12
CA HIS A 506 31.41 -13.32 -5.52
C HIS A 506 30.86 -13.29 -6.97
N PRO A 507 31.72 -13.12 -7.99
CA PRO A 507 31.29 -13.02 -9.40
C PRO A 507 30.57 -14.28 -9.90
N GLU A 508 30.91 -15.46 -9.37
CA GLU A 508 30.26 -16.75 -9.67
C GLU A 508 28.90 -16.92 -8.96
N ALA A 509 28.53 -16.02 -8.05
CA ALA A 509 27.34 -16.14 -7.19
C ALA A 509 26.58 -14.81 -7.03
N THR A 510 26.62 -13.91 -8.02
CA THR A 510 26.01 -12.57 -7.92
C THR A 510 24.50 -12.60 -7.65
N MET A 511 24.03 -11.71 -6.79
CA MET A 511 22.61 -11.46 -6.55
C MET A 511 22.11 -10.31 -7.45
N PRO A 512 21.01 -10.47 -8.20
CA PRO A 512 20.43 -9.38 -8.97
C PRO A 512 19.80 -8.32 -8.05
N TYR A 513 19.82 -7.06 -8.48
CA TYR A 513 18.95 -6.04 -7.92
C TYR A 513 17.49 -6.39 -8.20
N VAL A 514 16.59 -6.12 -7.25
CA VAL A 514 15.14 -6.28 -7.42
C VAL A 514 14.53 -4.89 -7.33
N VAL A 515 13.82 -4.47 -8.37
CA VAL A 515 13.05 -3.21 -8.39
C VAL A 515 11.57 -3.55 -8.47
N PHE A 516 10.83 -3.11 -7.46
CA PHE A 516 9.38 -3.26 -7.37
C PHE A 516 8.73 -1.94 -7.82
N VAL A 517 7.88 -2.00 -8.84
CA VAL A 517 7.21 -0.81 -9.41
C VAL A 517 5.70 -0.99 -9.31
N ILE A 518 5.04 0.02 -8.76
CA ILE A 518 3.59 0.12 -8.67
C ILE A 518 3.19 1.36 -9.48
N ASP A 519 2.33 1.22 -10.48
CA ASP A 519 1.83 2.38 -11.23
C ASP A 519 0.88 3.22 -10.36
N GLU A 520 -0.15 2.59 -9.80
CA GLU A 520 -1.14 3.26 -8.96
C GLU A 520 -1.15 2.69 -7.55
N LEU A 521 -0.44 3.35 -6.64
CA LEU A 521 -0.41 2.97 -5.22
C LEU A 521 -1.75 3.21 -4.52
N ALA A 522 -2.57 4.12 -5.03
CA ALA A 522 -3.88 4.46 -4.45
C ALA A 522 -4.97 3.40 -4.69
N ASP A 523 -4.73 2.43 -5.58
CA ASP A 523 -5.62 1.31 -5.87
C ASP A 523 -5.31 0.04 -5.03
N LEU A 524 -4.29 0.11 -4.15
CA LEU A 524 -3.82 -0.97 -3.26
C LEU A 524 -4.22 -0.75 -1.80
#